data_AF-A0A6J1NLV3-F1
#
_entry.id   AF-A0A6J1NLV3-F1
#
_cell.length_a   1.000
_cell.length_b   1.000
_cell.length_c   1.000
_cell.angle_alpha   90.00
_cell.angle_beta   90.00
_cell.angle_gamma   90.00
#
_symmetry.space_group_name_H-M   'P 1'
#
loop_
_entity.id
_entity.type
_entity.pdbx_description
1 polymer ?
#
loop_
_entity_poly.entity_id
_entity_poly.type
_entity_poly.pdbx_seq_one_letter_code
_entity_poly.pdbx_strand_id
1 'polypeptide(L)'
;MAGVCNGSRIDSGRYTTNSNSIEFGPWHISYDISCILPSVCSTKVVCERDDDQFCQFCLYCKELSIPHFPDMVFPKNVLRLDHTGGAKIQFNPLDALRRVACRLDPIEVSCSEAWLESRPDAEKAKKPFDWTFSTDYKGTLSDNITVERTNENIDFEILKRKDQILFYHDLTLFEDELHDHGVSKLSVKIRVMPTYWYVLQRYFLRVDDVLVRSHETRLFHMLNTDYVLREYSTKEAKAQDINIPTSEMKDGDDVVPLLPVKEKNTEKLFINTQIN
;
A
#
# COMPACT_ATOMS: atom_id res chain seq x y z
N MET A 1 -43.77 28.47 0.51
CA MET A 1 -43.79 28.32 1.98
C MET A 1 -43.55 26.86 2.30
N ALA A 2 -42.70 26.61 3.31
CA ALA A 2 -42.12 25.34 3.78
C ALA A 2 -43.12 24.15 3.84
N GLY A 3 -42.75 22.88 3.59
CA GLY A 3 -41.68 22.12 4.25
C GLY A 3 -42.13 21.77 5.66
N VAL A 4 -42.31 20.53 6.13
CA VAL A 4 -41.37 19.39 6.17
C VAL A 4 -42.17 18.13 6.55
N CYS A 5 -41.92 17.00 5.90
CA CYS A 5 -42.32 15.67 6.40
C CYS A 5 -41.10 14.97 7.02
N ASN A 6 -41.26 14.56 8.28
CA ASN A 6 -40.34 13.74 9.04
C ASN A 6 -40.10 12.38 8.37
N GLY A 7 -38.83 12.04 8.22
CA GLY A 7 -38.35 10.69 7.91
C GLY A 7 -37.08 10.43 8.70
N SER A 8 -37.25 10.02 9.95
CA SER A 8 -36.18 9.55 10.84
C SER A 8 -35.50 8.32 10.23
N ARG A 9 -34.29 8.51 9.66
CA ARG A 9 -33.36 7.41 9.37
C ARG A 9 -32.65 7.03 10.68
N ILE A 10 -32.97 5.84 11.16
CA ILE A 10 -32.34 5.20 12.31
C ILE A 10 -31.18 4.33 11.79
N ASP A 11 -30.06 4.45 12.50
CA ASP A 11 -28.81 3.69 12.46
C ASP A 11 -27.86 3.83 11.25
N SER A 12 -27.08 4.91 11.30
CA SER A 12 -25.71 4.98 10.74
C SER A 12 -24.71 5.12 11.89
N GLY A 13 -24.57 4.06 12.68
CA GLY A 13 -23.66 4.00 13.82
C GLY A 13 -22.19 4.01 13.40
N ARG A 14 -21.54 5.17 13.58
CA ARG A 14 -20.16 5.35 14.07
C ARG A 14 -19.04 4.55 13.40
N TYR A 15 -18.52 5.06 12.29
CA TYR A 15 -17.07 5.08 12.06
C TYR A 15 -16.72 6.45 11.47
N THR A 16 -16.11 7.32 12.28
CA THR A 16 -15.58 8.60 11.82
C THR A 16 -14.40 8.32 10.89
N THR A 17 -14.56 8.50 9.59
CA THR A 17 -13.41 8.60 8.69
C THR A 17 -12.61 9.81 9.14
N ASN A 18 -11.42 9.57 9.70
CA ASN A 18 -10.51 10.66 10.02
C ASN A 18 -9.74 10.97 8.74
N SER A 19 -9.90 12.19 8.25
CA SER A 19 -9.15 12.70 7.12
C SER A 19 -8.44 14.00 7.50
N ASN A 20 -7.30 14.24 6.86
CA ASN A 20 -6.57 15.49 7.00
C ASN A 20 -5.89 15.81 5.67
N SER A 21 -5.59 17.08 5.46
CA SER A 21 -4.90 17.54 4.26
C SER A 21 -3.99 18.72 4.53
N ILE A 22 -3.06 18.94 3.61
CA ILE A 22 -2.16 20.09 3.57
C ILE A 22 -1.96 20.53 2.13
N GLU A 23 -1.88 21.84 1.92
CA GLU A 23 -1.42 22.44 0.68
C GLU A 23 0.10 22.62 0.73
N PHE A 24 0.81 22.14 -0.28
CA PHE A 24 2.25 22.29 -0.44
C PHE A 24 2.58 22.70 -1.87
N GLY A 25 2.76 24.01 -2.09
CA GLY A 25 2.98 24.55 -3.43
C GLY A 25 1.81 24.18 -4.36
N PRO A 26 2.06 23.49 -5.48
CA PRO A 26 1.00 23.05 -6.39
C PRO A 26 0.36 21.70 -6.00
N TRP A 27 0.72 21.12 -4.86
CA TRP A 27 0.22 19.83 -4.40
C TRP A 27 -0.78 19.97 -3.25
N HIS A 28 -1.97 19.41 -3.43
CA HIS A 28 -2.89 19.10 -2.35
C HIS A 28 -2.64 17.66 -1.90
N ILE A 29 -2.14 17.50 -0.68
CA ILE A 29 -1.81 16.19 -0.09
C ILE A 29 -2.86 15.88 0.97
N SER A 30 -3.51 14.73 0.85
CA SER A 30 -4.56 14.31 1.79
C SER A 30 -4.51 12.82 2.09
N TYR A 31 -5.04 12.44 3.24
CA TYR A 31 -5.28 11.04 3.56
C TYR A 31 -6.67 10.82 4.16
N ASP A 32 -7.17 9.61 3.96
CA ASP A 32 -8.37 9.07 4.58
C ASP A 32 -7.99 7.86 5.47
N ILE A 33 -8.61 7.71 6.63
CA ILE A 33 -8.46 6.54 7.52
C ILE A 33 -9.82 5.89 7.76
N SER A 34 -9.90 4.57 7.72
CA SER A 34 -11.09 3.80 8.08
C SER A 34 -10.80 2.58 8.96
N CYS A 35 -11.89 1.92 9.38
CA CYS A 35 -11.83 0.58 9.95
C CYS A 35 -11.51 -0.49 8.88
N ILE A 36 -11.27 -1.71 9.38
CA ILE A 36 -10.98 -2.90 8.59
C ILE A 36 -12.20 -3.31 7.75
N LEU A 37 -11.95 -3.88 6.58
CA LEU A 37 -12.93 -4.46 5.67
C LEU A 37 -13.75 -5.55 6.42
N PRO A 38 -15.09 -5.46 6.42
CA PRO A 38 -15.91 -6.52 7.00
C PRO A 38 -15.71 -7.85 6.25
N SER A 39 -15.69 -8.97 6.98
CA SER A 39 -15.56 -10.32 6.42
C SER A 39 -16.80 -10.84 5.69
N VAL A 40 -17.91 -10.10 5.78
CA VAL A 40 -19.19 -10.46 5.16
C VAL A 40 -19.85 -9.24 4.54
N CYS A 41 -20.62 -9.48 3.48
CA CYS A 41 -21.47 -8.46 2.88
C CYS A 41 -22.49 -7.94 3.91
N SER A 42 -22.43 -6.64 4.21
CA SER A 42 -23.36 -5.98 5.13
C SER A 42 -24.73 -5.69 4.49
N THR A 43 -24.82 -5.72 3.16
CA THR A 43 -26.03 -5.34 2.40
C THR A 43 -26.31 -6.33 1.27
N LYS A 44 -26.51 -7.62 1.60
CA LYS A 44 -26.74 -8.69 0.60
C LYS A 44 -27.82 -8.33 -0.43
N VAL A 45 -28.95 -7.79 0.02
CA VAL A 45 -30.09 -7.39 -0.82
C VAL A 45 -29.77 -6.26 -1.81
N VAL A 46 -28.77 -5.43 -1.52
CA VAL A 46 -28.32 -4.33 -2.41
C VAL A 46 -27.21 -4.84 -3.33
N CYS A 47 -26.26 -5.62 -2.81
CA CYS A 47 -25.13 -6.11 -3.59
C CYS A 47 -25.48 -7.23 -4.58
N GLU A 48 -26.68 -7.82 -4.48
CA GLU A 48 -27.23 -8.76 -5.46
C GLU A 48 -27.90 -8.03 -6.65
N ARG A 49 -28.07 -6.71 -6.59
CA ARG A 49 -28.62 -5.91 -7.68
C ARG A 49 -27.51 -5.55 -8.66
N ASP A 50 -27.86 -5.52 -9.94
CA ASP A 50 -26.94 -5.23 -11.04
C ASP A 50 -26.83 -3.71 -11.28
N ASP A 51 -26.73 -2.92 -10.21
CA ASP A 51 -26.79 -1.44 -10.23
C ASP A 51 -25.49 -0.76 -9.76
N ASP A 52 -24.38 -1.51 -9.77
CA ASP A 52 -23.03 -1.07 -9.40
C ASP A 52 -22.87 -0.47 -7.99
N GLN A 53 -23.90 -0.55 -7.14
CA GLN A 53 -23.87 -0.11 -5.74
C GLN A 53 -23.46 -1.25 -4.80
N PHE A 54 -22.22 -1.70 -4.94
CA PHE A 54 -21.67 -2.73 -4.06
C PHE A 54 -21.21 -2.16 -2.72
N CYS A 55 -21.39 -2.93 -1.64
CA CYS A 55 -20.66 -2.69 -0.41
C CYS A 55 -19.15 -2.93 -0.64
N GLN A 56 -18.30 -2.40 0.25
CA GLN A 56 -16.85 -2.52 0.11
C GLN A 56 -16.37 -3.98 -0.02
N PHE A 57 -16.97 -4.90 0.74
CA PHE A 57 -16.64 -6.33 0.64
C PHE A 57 -16.94 -6.89 -0.75
N CYS A 58 -18.16 -6.68 -1.27
CA CYS A 58 -18.54 -7.16 -2.59
C CYS A 58 -17.76 -6.50 -3.73
N LEU A 59 -17.41 -5.22 -3.59
CA LEU A 59 -16.53 -4.53 -4.53
C LEU A 59 -15.17 -5.24 -4.61
N TYR A 60 -14.55 -5.52 -3.46
CA TYR A 60 -13.28 -6.23 -3.40
C TYR A 60 -13.39 -7.65 -3.97
N CYS A 61 -14.46 -8.40 -3.67
CA CYS A 61 -14.69 -9.73 -4.25
C CYS A 61 -14.88 -9.71 -5.77
N LYS A 62 -15.50 -8.65 -6.33
CA LYS A 62 -15.74 -8.53 -7.77
C LYS A 62 -14.46 -8.12 -8.50
N GLU A 63 -13.70 -7.19 -7.93
CA GLU A 63 -12.48 -6.63 -8.52
C GLU A 63 -11.26 -7.55 -8.37
N LEU A 64 -11.18 -8.32 -7.28
CA LEU A 64 -10.02 -9.13 -6.95
C LEU A 64 -10.33 -10.62 -7.15
N SER A 65 -9.61 -11.27 -8.06
CA SER A 65 -9.67 -12.71 -8.29
C SER A 65 -8.70 -13.49 -7.38
N ILE A 66 -8.80 -13.30 -6.05
CA ILE A 66 -7.96 -13.99 -5.06
C ILE A 66 -8.80 -14.91 -4.15
N PRO A 67 -8.25 -16.03 -3.64
CA PRO A 67 -9.01 -17.00 -2.86
C PRO A 67 -9.44 -16.49 -1.48
N HIS A 68 -8.66 -15.61 -0.87
CA HIS A 68 -8.94 -14.93 0.40
C HIS A 68 -8.21 -13.59 0.45
N PHE A 69 -8.69 -12.68 1.30
CA PHE A 69 -8.08 -11.39 1.57
C PHE A 69 -7.10 -11.47 2.75
N PRO A 70 -6.17 -10.51 2.89
CA PRO A 70 -5.43 -10.31 4.13
C PRO A 70 -6.37 -10.21 5.35
N ASP A 71 -5.91 -10.66 6.52
CA ASP A 71 -6.66 -10.57 7.78
C ASP A 71 -7.20 -9.16 8.06
N MET A 72 -6.40 -8.14 7.75
CA MET A 72 -6.70 -6.74 7.98
C MET A 72 -6.52 -5.92 6.69
N VAL A 73 -7.59 -5.71 5.94
CA VAL A 73 -7.61 -4.76 4.81
C VAL A 73 -8.27 -3.47 5.23
N PHE A 74 -7.67 -2.31 4.94
CA PHE A 74 -8.24 -1.00 5.28
C PHE A 74 -8.78 -0.29 4.02
N PRO A 75 -10.01 -0.58 3.57
CA PRO A 75 -10.44 -0.31 2.20
C PRO A 75 -10.50 1.17 1.83
N LYS A 76 -10.65 2.07 2.82
CA LYS A 76 -10.67 3.52 2.61
C LYS A 76 -9.41 4.21 3.13
N ASN A 77 -8.38 3.45 3.51
CA ASN A 77 -7.07 4.04 3.76
C ASN A 77 -6.46 4.44 2.42
N VAL A 78 -6.47 5.73 2.13
CA VAL A 78 -5.99 6.27 0.86
C VAL A 78 -5.11 7.48 1.12
N LEU A 79 -3.87 7.46 0.65
CA LEU A 79 -3.04 8.65 0.52
C LEU A 79 -3.21 9.21 -0.90
N ARG A 80 -3.51 10.50 -1.03
CA ARG A 80 -3.66 11.19 -2.32
C ARG A 80 -2.70 12.36 -2.39
N LEU A 81 -2.02 12.48 -3.53
CA LEU A 81 -1.23 13.63 -3.92
C LEU A 81 -1.81 14.15 -5.22
N ASP A 82 -2.59 15.22 -5.13
CA ASP A 82 -3.27 15.84 -6.27
C ASP A 82 -2.52 17.12 -6.64
N HIS A 83 -2.01 17.20 -7.86
CA HIS A 83 -1.35 18.39 -8.39
C HIS A 83 -2.37 19.29 -9.10
N THR A 84 -2.22 20.61 -8.98
CA THR A 84 -3.08 21.59 -9.67
C THR A 84 -3.11 21.44 -11.20
N GLY A 85 -2.04 20.88 -11.78
CA GLY A 85 -1.95 20.52 -13.20
C GLY A 85 -2.73 19.27 -13.62
N GLY A 86 -3.49 18.63 -12.71
CA GLY A 86 -4.33 17.46 -12.99
C GLY A 86 -3.66 16.10 -12.74
N ALA A 87 -2.34 16.08 -12.50
CA ALA A 87 -1.62 14.86 -12.10
C ALA A 87 -2.06 14.38 -10.71
N LYS A 88 -2.26 13.06 -10.56
CA LYS A 88 -2.65 12.43 -9.30
C LYS A 88 -1.81 11.21 -9.04
N ILE A 89 -1.33 11.09 -7.80
CA ILE A 89 -0.67 9.91 -7.28
C ILE A 89 -1.48 9.42 -6.08
N GLN A 90 -1.93 8.17 -6.12
CA GLN A 90 -2.75 7.59 -5.06
C GLN A 90 -2.15 6.29 -4.57
N PHE A 91 -2.31 6.02 -3.28
CA PHE A 91 -1.95 4.76 -2.65
C PHE A 91 -3.19 4.18 -1.99
N ASN A 92 -3.66 3.04 -2.46
CA ASN A 92 -4.85 2.38 -1.92
C ASN A 92 -4.69 0.84 -1.91
N PRO A 93 -5.38 0.13 -1.02
CA PRO A 93 -5.22 -1.31 -0.89
C PRO A 93 -5.79 -2.09 -2.08
N LEU A 94 -6.86 -1.60 -2.72
CA LEU A 94 -7.50 -2.31 -3.83
C LEU A 94 -6.54 -2.48 -5.01
N ASP A 95 -5.91 -1.39 -5.45
CA ASP A 95 -4.94 -1.41 -6.54
C ASP A 95 -3.68 -2.20 -6.16
N ALA A 96 -3.26 -2.11 -4.90
CA ALA A 96 -2.13 -2.88 -4.39
C ALA A 96 -2.38 -4.39 -4.40
N LEU A 97 -3.58 -4.83 -3.99
CA LEU A 97 -4.00 -6.23 -4.01
C LEU A 97 -4.30 -6.72 -5.42
N ARG A 98 -4.72 -5.84 -6.34
CA ARG A 98 -4.87 -6.20 -7.76
C ARG A 98 -3.53 -6.67 -8.37
N ARG A 99 -2.41 -6.06 -7.94
CA ARG A 99 -1.06 -6.51 -8.34
C ARG A 99 -0.68 -7.89 -7.79
N VAL A 100 -1.21 -8.27 -6.63
CA VAL A 100 -1.06 -9.64 -6.09
C VAL A 100 -1.85 -10.62 -6.95
N ALA A 101 -3.11 -10.31 -7.25
CA ALA A 101 -4.00 -11.17 -8.04
C ALA A 101 -3.47 -11.47 -9.45
N CYS A 102 -2.72 -10.53 -10.05
CA CYS A 102 -2.14 -10.69 -11.37
C CYS A 102 -0.81 -11.48 -11.40
N ARG A 103 -0.20 -11.79 -10.25
CA ARG A 103 0.98 -12.65 -10.19
C ARG A 103 0.54 -14.11 -10.27
N LEU A 104 0.55 -14.66 -11.49
CA LEU A 104 0.30 -16.08 -11.77
C LEU A 104 1.53 -16.96 -11.49
N ASP A 105 2.70 -16.36 -11.29
CA ASP A 105 3.90 -17.08 -10.92
C ASP A 105 3.94 -17.17 -9.39
N PRO A 106 3.62 -18.34 -8.79
CA PRO A 106 3.96 -18.56 -7.40
C PRO A 106 5.44 -18.28 -7.27
N ILE A 107 5.85 -17.70 -6.15
CA ILE A 107 7.28 -17.65 -5.86
C ILE A 107 7.76 -19.11 -5.92
N GLU A 108 8.59 -19.43 -6.93
CA GLU A 108 9.30 -20.70 -7.02
C GLU A 108 10.30 -20.70 -5.87
N VAL A 109 9.80 -21.01 -4.69
CA VAL A 109 10.65 -21.28 -3.54
C VAL A 109 10.47 -22.75 -3.26
N SER A 110 11.60 -23.42 -3.11
CA SER A 110 11.76 -24.57 -2.22
C SER A 110 11.12 -24.38 -0.82
N CYS A 111 10.65 -23.16 -0.46
CA CYS A 111 9.83 -22.88 0.72
C CYS A 111 8.33 -23.15 0.54
N SER A 112 7.80 -23.28 -0.68
CA SER A 112 6.44 -23.78 -0.85
C SER A 112 6.35 -25.20 -0.29
N GLU A 113 7.38 -26.02 -0.52
CA GLU A 113 7.52 -27.36 0.07
C GLU A 113 7.63 -27.30 1.59
N ALA A 114 8.52 -26.49 2.18
CA ALA A 114 8.63 -26.39 3.65
C ALA A 114 7.36 -25.84 4.35
N TRP A 115 6.63 -24.93 3.70
CA TRP A 115 5.36 -24.39 4.21
C TRP A 115 4.17 -25.33 3.98
N LEU A 116 4.20 -26.14 2.90
CA LEU A 116 3.25 -27.24 2.68
C LEU A 116 3.55 -28.42 3.61
N GLU A 117 4.82 -28.71 3.90
CA GLU A 117 5.28 -29.77 4.80
C GLU A 117 4.88 -29.51 6.26
N SER A 118 4.81 -28.25 6.69
CA SER A 118 4.27 -27.89 8.01
C SER A 118 2.74 -28.01 8.10
N ARG A 119 2.04 -28.29 6.97
CA ARG A 119 0.57 -28.41 6.88
C ARG A 119 0.13 -29.66 6.10
N PRO A 120 0.17 -30.85 6.71
CA PRO A 120 -0.25 -32.10 6.05
C PRO A 120 -1.74 -32.16 5.65
N ASP A 121 -2.59 -31.30 6.25
CA ASP A 121 -4.04 -31.21 5.95
C ASP A 121 -4.40 -30.16 4.88
N ALA A 122 -3.42 -29.49 4.25
CA ALA A 122 -3.69 -28.60 3.13
C ALA A 122 -4.03 -29.44 1.88
N GLU A 123 -5.30 -29.79 1.73
CA GLU A 123 -5.81 -30.55 0.58
C GLU A 123 -5.30 -30.00 -0.77
N LYS A 124 -4.83 -30.95 -1.58
CA LYS A 124 -4.12 -30.73 -2.85
C LYS A 124 -4.91 -29.87 -3.86
N ALA A 125 -4.14 -29.07 -4.59
CA ALA A 125 -4.48 -28.33 -5.81
C ALA A 125 -5.43 -27.13 -5.66
N LYS A 126 -5.14 -26.22 -4.73
CA LYS A 126 -5.46 -24.81 -4.96
C LYS A 126 -4.46 -24.28 -6.01
N LYS A 127 -4.95 -23.52 -7.00
CA LYS A 127 -4.09 -22.81 -7.96
C LYS A 127 -2.92 -22.16 -7.20
N PRO A 128 -1.70 -22.14 -7.77
CA PRO A 128 -0.58 -21.49 -7.11
C PRO A 128 -0.98 -20.05 -6.79
N PHE A 129 -1.19 -19.77 -5.51
CA PHE A 129 -1.60 -18.47 -5.00
C PHE A 129 -0.52 -18.00 -4.05
N ASP A 130 -0.10 -16.75 -4.23
CA ASP A 130 0.83 -16.13 -3.31
C ASP A 130 0.10 -15.71 -2.02
N TRP A 131 0.07 -16.63 -1.06
CA TRP A 131 -0.47 -16.42 0.29
C TRP A 131 0.31 -15.37 1.08
N THR A 132 1.48 -14.93 0.60
CA THR A 132 2.24 -13.84 1.23
C THR A 132 1.73 -12.46 0.85
N PHE A 133 0.84 -12.35 -0.14
CA PHE A 133 0.35 -11.08 -0.68
C PHE A 133 1.48 -10.16 -1.19
N SER A 134 2.54 -10.72 -1.79
CA SER A 134 3.65 -9.93 -2.30
C SER A 134 3.22 -9.04 -3.46
N THR A 135 3.40 -7.73 -3.30
CA THR A 135 3.01 -6.72 -4.29
C THR A 135 4.18 -5.85 -4.71
N ASP A 136 4.28 -5.58 -6.01
CA ASP A 136 5.21 -4.61 -6.61
C ASP A 136 4.54 -3.25 -6.90
N TYR A 137 3.41 -2.99 -6.24
CA TYR A 137 2.67 -1.74 -6.35
C TYR A 137 3.58 -0.53 -6.07
N LYS A 138 3.50 0.50 -6.93
CA LYS A 138 4.35 1.71 -6.88
C LYS A 138 3.51 2.99 -6.81
N GLY A 139 2.29 2.87 -6.27
CA GLY A 139 1.25 3.89 -6.38
C GLY A 139 0.51 3.84 -7.73
N THR A 140 -0.74 4.32 -7.70
CA THR A 140 -1.60 4.50 -8.87
C THR A 140 -1.39 5.92 -9.41
N LEU A 141 -0.98 6.02 -10.66
CA LEU A 141 -0.72 7.29 -11.34
C LEU A 141 -1.90 7.63 -12.27
N SER A 142 -2.23 8.92 -12.41
CA SER A 142 -3.11 9.38 -13.48
C SER A 142 -2.38 9.53 -14.81
N ASP A 143 -3.14 9.63 -15.91
CA ASP A 143 -2.61 9.75 -17.28
C ASP A 143 -1.82 11.04 -17.52
N ASN A 144 -1.92 12.02 -16.62
CA ASN A 144 -1.18 13.29 -16.67
C ASN A 144 0.27 13.17 -16.17
N ILE A 145 0.77 11.97 -15.92
CA ILE A 145 2.13 11.72 -15.44
C ILE A 145 2.91 10.93 -16.49
N THR A 146 4.00 11.49 -17.01
CA THR A 146 4.95 10.75 -17.85
C THR A 146 6.06 10.17 -16.98
N VAL A 147 6.31 8.86 -17.12
CA VAL A 147 7.36 8.15 -16.38
C VAL A 147 8.59 7.98 -17.26
N GLU A 148 9.74 8.47 -16.82
CA GLU A 148 11.02 8.30 -17.51
C GLU A 148 12.07 7.68 -16.59
N ARG A 149 12.90 6.77 -17.11
CA ARG A 149 14.00 6.19 -16.33
C ARG A 149 15.09 7.23 -16.09
N THR A 150 15.70 7.19 -14.90
CA THR A 150 16.81 8.08 -14.57
C THR A 150 17.87 7.39 -13.73
N ASN A 151 19.07 7.96 -13.72
CA ASN A 151 20.15 7.58 -12.80
C ASN A 151 20.25 8.54 -11.60
N GLU A 152 19.39 9.56 -11.55
CA GLU A 152 19.29 10.46 -10.40
C GLU A 152 18.77 9.69 -9.19
N ASN A 153 19.37 9.90 -8.02
CA ASN A 153 18.96 9.25 -6.77
C ASN A 153 18.45 10.30 -5.78
N ILE A 154 17.62 9.86 -4.84
CA ILE A 154 17.15 10.72 -3.75
C ILE A 154 18.35 11.09 -2.87
N ASP A 155 18.56 12.39 -2.65
CA ASP A 155 19.62 12.88 -1.76
C ASP A 155 19.21 12.68 -0.28
N PHE A 156 19.72 11.60 0.31
CA PHE A 156 19.48 11.27 1.71
C PHE A 156 20.08 12.28 2.69
N GLU A 157 21.04 13.12 2.29
CA GLU A 157 21.58 14.17 3.17
C GLU A 157 20.52 15.24 3.45
N ILE A 158 19.61 15.49 2.51
CA ILE A 158 18.46 16.38 2.71
C ILE A 158 17.48 15.75 3.73
N LEU A 159 17.28 14.43 3.66
CA LEU A 159 16.36 13.71 4.55
C LEU A 159 16.88 13.59 6.00
N LYS A 160 18.20 13.72 6.22
CA LYS A 160 18.82 13.71 7.56
C LYS A 160 18.72 15.06 8.27
N ARG A 161 18.40 16.14 7.57
CA ARG A 161 18.25 17.47 8.17
C ARG A 161 17.09 17.47 9.16
N LYS A 162 17.27 18.14 10.29
CA LYS A 162 16.26 18.25 11.34
C LYS A 162 15.32 19.42 11.04
N ASP A 163 14.67 19.37 9.89
CA ASP A 163 13.65 20.36 9.52
C ASP A 163 12.33 20.04 10.24
N GLN A 164 11.51 21.08 10.47
CA GLN A 164 10.19 20.90 11.07
C GLN A 164 9.29 20.12 10.13
N ILE A 165 8.69 19.03 10.62
CA ILE A 165 7.67 18.30 9.88
C ILE A 165 6.36 19.08 9.95
N LEU A 166 5.89 19.57 8.80
CA LEU A 166 4.64 20.31 8.66
C LEU A 166 3.43 19.37 8.64
N PHE A 167 3.60 18.20 8.02
CA PHE A 167 2.55 17.19 7.91
C PHE A 167 3.17 15.79 7.93
N TYR A 168 2.57 14.90 8.72
CA TYR A 168 3.01 13.53 8.87
C TYR A 168 1.82 12.59 8.96
N HIS A 169 1.89 11.47 8.24
CA HIS A 169 1.00 10.37 8.50
C HIS A 169 1.60 9.02 8.08
N ASP A 170 1.16 7.95 8.76
CA ASP A 170 1.54 6.56 8.49
C ASP A 170 0.25 5.75 8.34
N LEU A 171 -0.03 5.29 7.11
CA LEU A 171 -1.24 4.56 6.74
C LEU A 171 -0.92 3.11 6.45
N THR A 172 -1.47 2.19 7.25
CA THR A 172 -1.51 0.77 6.88
C THR A 172 -2.58 0.56 5.81
N LEU A 173 -2.23 -0.04 4.67
CA LEU A 173 -3.18 -0.37 3.60
C LEU A 173 -3.77 -1.78 3.82
N PHE A 174 -2.91 -2.75 4.10
CA PHE A 174 -3.31 -4.07 4.56
C PHE A 174 -2.24 -4.74 5.42
N GLU A 175 -2.64 -5.71 6.21
CA GLU A 175 -1.80 -6.53 7.08
C GLU A 175 -2.38 -7.95 7.20
N ASP A 176 -1.51 -8.95 7.31
CA ASP A 176 -1.83 -10.37 7.46
C ASP A 176 -0.80 -11.03 8.39
N GLU A 177 -1.26 -11.88 9.30
CA GLU A 177 -0.39 -12.57 10.27
C GLU A 177 0.10 -13.92 9.76
N LEU A 178 -0.21 -14.28 8.51
CA LEU A 178 0.18 -15.52 7.86
C LEU A 178 -0.19 -16.76 8.70
N HIS A 179 -1.30 -16.66 9.44
CA HIS A 179 -1.74 -17.63 10.46
C HIS A 179 -0.66 -17.90 11.53
N ASP A 180 -0.13 -16.85 12.16
CA ASP A 180 0.91 -16.91 13.21
C ASP A 180 2.28 -17.41 12.75
N HIS A 181 2.54 -17.47 11.44
CA HIS A 181 3.84 -17.88 10.87
C HIS A 181 4.65 -16.73 10.29
N GLY A 182 4.26 -15.48 10.59
CA GLY A 182 5.00 -14.31 10.16
C GLY A 182 4.13 -13.07 10.10
N VAL A 183 4.50 -12.16 9.20
CA VAL A 183 3.71 -10.97 8.93
C VAL A 183 3.89 -10.54 7.48
N SER A 184 2.78 -10.15 6.85
CA SER A 184 2.76 -9.45 5.57
C SER A 184 2.06 -8.12 5.76
N LYS A 185 2.73 -7.02 5.47
CA LYS A 185 2.21 -5.68 5.73
C LYS A 185 2.56 -4.73 4.61
N LEU A 186 1.58 -3.98 4.14
CA LEU A 186 1.76 -2.85 3.24
C LEU A 186 1.34 -1.56 3.94
N SER A 187 2.27 -0.62 4.11
CA SER A 187 1.98 0.71 4.62
C SER A 187 2.58 1.82 3.76
N VAL A 188 2.05 3.03 3.90
CA VAL A 188 2.54 4.24 3.23
C VAL A 188 2.69 5.38 4.24
N LYS A 189 3.91 5.91 4.34
CA LYS A 189 4.27 7.03 5.20
C LYS A 189 4.45 8.29 4.35
N ILE A 190 3.87 9.42 4.74
CA ILE A 190 4.09 10.73 4.12
C ILE A 190 4.73 11.69 5.12
N ARG A 191 5.73 12.44 4.68
CA ARG A 191 6.32 13.57 5.39
C ARG A 191 6.33 14.80 4.48
N VAL A 192 5.79 15.92 4.95
CA VAL A 192 5.91 17.22 4.26
C VAL A 192 6.78 18.12 5.12
N MET A 193 7.86 18.60 4.53
CA MET A 193 8.79 19.57 5.09
C MET A 193 8.58 20.92 4.40
N PRO A 194 9.20 22.02 4.85
CA PRO A 194 9.03 23.33 4.22
C PRO A 194 9.49 23.41 2.76
N THR A 195 10.42 22.56 2.34
CA THR A 195 11.02 22.61 0.98
C THR A 195 10.81 21.36 0.14
N TYR A 196 10.28 20.28 0.71
CA TYR A 196 10.03 19.04 -0.03
C TYR A 196 8.95 18.21 0.66
N TRP A 197 8.39 17.25 -0.07
CA TRP A 197 7.66 16.13 0.54
C TRP A 197 8.31 14.81 0.16
N TYR A 198 8.11 13.80 1.01
CA TYR A 198 8.67 12.47 0.87
C TYR A 198 7.63 11.42 1.25
N VAL A 199 7.41 10.44 0.36
CA VAL A 199 6.56 9.28 0.60
C VAL A 199 7.42 8.02 0.65
N LEU A 200 7.16 7.15 1.62
CA LEU A 200 7.68 5.79 1.66
C LEU A 200 6.51 4.81 1.72
N GLN A 201 6.23 4.15 0.61
CA GLN A 201 5.41 2.96 0.59
C GLN A 201 6.32 1.75 0.84
N ARG A 202 6.00 0.93 1.83
CA ARG A 202 6.75 -0.29 2.14
C ARG A 202 5.80 -1.47 2.24
N TYR A 203 6.06 -2.46 1.38
CA TYR A 203 5.66 -3.83 1.62
C TYR A 203 6.76 -4.52 2.45
N PHE A 204 6.38 -5.15 3.54
CA PHE A 204 7.24 -5.92 4.42
C PHE A 204 6.67 -7.31 4.60
N LEU A 205 7.50 -8.32 4.36
CA LEU A 205 7.17 -9.72 4.52
C LEU A 205 8.23 -10.36 5.41
N ARG A 206 7.79 -10.99 6.48
CA ARG A 206 8.59 -11.90 7.30
C ARG A 206 7.86 -13.23 7.32
N VAL A 207 8.53 -14.29 6.89
CA VAL A 207 8.08 -15.67 7.13
C VAL A 207 9.04 -16.24 8.15
N ASP A 208 8.53 -16.61 9.32
CA ASP A 208 9.34 -17.00 10.46
C ASP A 208 10.26 -18.17 10.10
N ASP A 209 11.54 -18.04 10.48
CA ASP A 209 12.63 -18.99 10.19
C ASP A 209 12.90 -19.30 8.70
N VAL A 210 12.25 -18.58 7.79
CA VAL A 210 12.35 -18.80 6.34
C VAL A 210 13.04 -17.64 5.64
N LEU A 211 12.38 -16.48 5.54
CA LEU A 211 12.91 -15.33 4.80
C LEU A 211 12.31 -14.01 5.29
N VAL A 212 13.02 -12.94 4.98
CA VAL A 212 12.54 -11.57 5.12
C VAL A 212 12.69 -10.85 3.80
N ARG A 213 11.63 -10.21 3.34
CA ARG A 213 11.56 -9.48 2.08
C ARG A 213 10.94 -8.10 2.31
N SER A 214 11.40 -7.12 1.55
CA SER A 214 10.78 -5.81 1.50
C SER A 214 10.77 -5.24 0.09
N HIS A 215 9.64 -4.69 -0.32
CA HIS A 215 9.54 -3.84 -1.50
C HIS A 215 9.25 -2.42 -1.05
N GLU A 216 10.14 -1.49 -1.39
CA GLU A 216 10.03 -0.09 -1.00
C GLU A 216 9.87 0.77 -2.26
N THR A 217 8.82 1.59 -2.28
CA THR A 217 8.64 2.67 -3.26
C THR A 217 8.80 3.99 -2.52
N ARG A 218 9.83 4.74 -2.86
CA ARG A 218 10.10 6.08 -2.33
C ARG A 218 9.71 7.11 -3.37
N LEU A 219 8.93 8.12 -2.98
CA LEU A 219 8.71 9.30 -3.79
C LEU A 219 9.31 10.51 -3.10
N PHE A 220 10.00 11.34 -3.85
CA PHE A 220 10.59 12.58 -3.37
C PHE A 220 10.30 13.70 -4.36
N HIS A 221 9.82 14.83 -3.84
CA HIS A 221 9.62 16.03 -4.63
C HIS A 221 10.12 17.24 -3.87
N MET A 222 11.01 17.98 -4.51
CA MET A 222 11.50 19.26 -4.01
C MET A 222 10.65 20.39 -4.57
N LEU A 223 10.32 21.37 -3.73
CA LEU A 223 9.58 22.56 -4.14
C LEU A 223 10.29 23.24 -5.32
N ASN A 224 9.51 23.69 -6.31
CA ASN A 224 9.97 24.30 -7.55
C ASN A 224 10.69 23.36 -8.54
N THR A 225 10.59 22.04 -8.36
CA THR A 225 10.93 21.07 -9.41
C THR A 225 9.68 20.68 -10.20
N ASP A 226 9.85 20.24 -11.44
CA ASP A 226 8.78 19.85 -12.37
C ASP A 226 8.53 18.33 -12.42
N TYR A 227 9.27 17.57 -11.62
CA TYR A 227 9.16 16.12 -11.51
C TYR A 227 9.11 15.65 -10.06
N VAL A 228 8.66 14.41 -9.90
CA VAL A 228 8.82 13.63 -8.66
C VAL A 228 9.82 12.51 -8.95
N LEU A 229 10.83 12.35 -8.09
CA LEU A 229 11.70 11.17 -8.14
C LEU A 229 10.99 9.99 -7.51
N ARG A 230 10.93 8.87 -8.23
CA ARG A 230 10.44 7.58 -7.74
C ARG A 230 11.58 6.57 -7.72
N GLU A 231 11.93 6.07 -6.54
CA GLU A 231 12.89 4.97 -6.37
C GLU A 231 12.16 3.72 -5.88
N TYR A 232 12.26 2.63 -6.64
CA TYR A 232 11.76 1.32 -6.25
C TYR A 232 12.91 0.39 -5.94
N SER A 233 12.88 -0.28 -4.78
CA SER A 233 13.88 -1.28 -4.41
C SER A 233 13.24 -2.53 -3.85
N THR A 234 13.74 -3.70 -4.26
CA THR A 234 13.43 -4.99 -3.64
C THR A 234 14.63 -5.44 -2.81
N LYS A 235 14.36 -5.92 -1.61
CA LYS A 235 15.37 -6.43 -0.68
C LYS A 235 14.90 -7.77 -0.15
N GLU A 236 15.82 -8.72 -0.03
CA GLU A 236 15.48 -10.07 0.44
C GLU A 236 16.69 -10.78 1.01
N ALA A 237 16.51 -11.43 2.16
CA ALA A 237 17.46 -12.40 2.71
C ALA A 237 16.71 -13.59 3.29
N LYS A 238 17.39 -14.74 3.38
CA LYS A 238 16.89 -15.87 4.18
C LYS A 238 17.01 -15.51 5.66
N ALA A 239 16.12 -16.04 6.50
CA ALA A 239 16.15 -15.77 7.93
C ALA A 239 17.51 -16.18 8.55
N GLN A 240 18.11 -17.26 8.07
CA GLN A 240 19.42 -17.77 8.51
C GLN A 240 20.58 -16.81 8.21
N ASP A 241 20.47 -15.97 7.19
CA ASP A 241 21.51 -15.03 6.78
C ASP A 241 21.42 -13.70 7.56
N ILE A 242 20.32 -13.47 8.29
CA ILE A 242 20.09 -12.26 9.07
C ILE A 242 20.59 -12.51 10.49
N ASN A 243 21.65 -11.81 10.88
CA ASN A 243 22.29 -11.98 12.19
C ASN A 243 21.53 -11.27 13.33
N ILE A 244 20.20 -11.37 13.34
CA ILE A 244 19.31 -10.82 14.36
C ILE A 244 18.31 -11.91 14.76
N PRO A 245 17.98 -12.10 16.05
CA PRO A 245 16.95 -13.03 16.47
C PRO A 245 15.57 -12.67 15.91
N THR A 246 14.77 -13.66 15.50
CA THR A 246 13.40 -13.47 15.00
C THR A 246 12.52 -12.66 15.97
N SER A 247 12.77 -12.73 17.28
CA SER A 247 12.07 -11.96 18.32
C SER A 247 12.30 -10.44 18.25
N GLU A 248 13.40 -10.00 17.64
CA GLU A 248 13.73 -8.58 17.43
C GLU A 248 13.29 -8.09 16.05
N MET A 249 12.89 -9.00 15.15
CA MET A 249 12.37 -8.68 13.81
C MET A 249 10.90 -8.27 13.82
N LYS A 250 10.45 -7.51 14.83
CA LYS A 250 9.03 -7.12 14.96
C LYS A 250 8.64 -6.05 13.96
N ASP A 251 9.51 -5.07 13.77
CA ASP A 251 9.26 -3.96 12.87
C ASP A 251 10.20 -3.99 11.67
N GLY A 252 9.65 -3.72 10.49
CA GLY A 252 10.44 -3.65 9.26
C GLY A 252 11.47 -2.52 9.29
N ASP A 253 11.31 -1.50 10.13
CA ASP A 253 12.27 -0.39 10.22
C ASP A 253 13.65 -0.84 10.73
N ASP A 254 13.73 -1.89 11.56
CA ASP A 254 15.00 -2.40 12.11
C ASP A 254 15.69 -3.41 11.18
N VAL A 255 14.89 -4.24 10.50
CA VAL A 255 15.41 -5.37 9.69
C VAL A 255 15.72 -4.96 8.26
N VAL A 256 14.89 -4.11 7.65
CA VAL A 256 15.02 -3.73 6.22
C VAL A 256 16.37 -3.09 5.86
N PRO A 257 17.03 -2.29 6.72
CA PRO A 257 18.37 -1.78 6.44
C PRO A 257 19.45 -2.86 6.28
N LEU A 258 19.24 -4.05 6.84
CA LEU A 258 20.21 -5.16 6.83
C LEU A 258 20.04 -6.07 5.61
N LEU A 259 18.89 -6.00 4.94
CA LEU A 259 18.59 -6.86 3.80
C LEU A 259 19.38 -6.42 2.56
N PRO A 260 19.98 -7.37 1.82
CA PRO A 260 20.66 -7.05 0.58
C PRO A 260 19.64 -6.64 -0.49
N VAL A 261 19.98 -5.58 -1.24
CA VAL A 261 19.18 -5.08 -2.36
C VAL A 261 19.32 -6.04 -3.54
N LYS A 262 18.18 -6.56 -4.03
CA LYS A 262 18.11 -7.45 -5.20
C LYS A 262 17.87 -6.69 -6.48
N GLU A 263 16.99 -5.70 -6.43
CA GLU A 263 16.64 -4.83 -7.55
C GLU A 263 16.53 -3.40 -7.07
N LYS A 264 16.98 -2.45 -7.88
CA LYS A 264 16.78 -1.02 -7.66
C LYS A 264 16.54 -0.33 -9.00
N ASN A 265 15.44 0.40 -9.10
CA ASN A 265 15.07 1.18 -10.27
C ASN A 265 14.73 2.61 -9.84
N THR A 266 15.14 3.59 -10.64
CA THR A 266 14.81 4.99 -10.40
C THR A 266 14.19 5.64 -11.63
N GLU A 267 13.15 6.43 -11.38
CA GLU A 267 12.30 7.03 -12.40
C GLU A 267 11.98 8.49 -12.03
N LYS A 268 11.81 9.34 -13.03
CA LYS A 268 11.22 10.67 -12.92
C LYS A 268 9.77 10.60 -13.36
N LEU A 269 8.90 11.20 -12.57
CA LEU A 269 7.49 11.38 -12.87
C LEU A 269 7.29 12.85 -13.26
N PHE A 270 7.25 13.14 -14.56
CA PHE A 270 7.00 14.48 -15.07
C PHE A 270 5.52 14.79 -15.09
N ILE A 271 5.16 15.99 -14.65
CA ILE A 271 3.78 16.43 -14.56
C ILE A 271 3.38 17.13 -15.86
N ASN A 272 2.53 16.49 -16.65
CA ASN A 272 1.98 17.09 -17.86
C ASN A 272 0.84 18.03 -17.47
N THR A 273 1.13 19.32 -17.33
CA THR A 273 0.09 20.35 -17.19
C THR A 273 -0.74 20.39 -18.46
N GLN A 274 -2.04 20.08 -18.37
CA GLN A 274 -2.96 20.42 -19.45
C GLN A 274 -3.10 21.94 -19.47
N ILE A 275 -2.47 22.57 -20.47
CA ILE A 275 -2.75 23.95 -20.81
C ILE A 275 -4.12 23.94 -21.47
N ASN A 276 -5.16 24.22 -20.69
CA ASN A 276 -6.47 24.61 -21.21
C ASN A 276 -6.46 26.09 -21.55
#